data_AF-A0A9E0HDZ5-F1
#
_entry.id   AF-A0A9E0HDZ5-F1
#
_cell.length_a   1.000
_cell.length_b   1.000
_cell.length_c   1.000
_cell.angle_alpha   90.00
_cell.angle_beta   90.00
_cell.angle_gamma   90.00
#
_symmetry.space_group_name_H-M   'P 1'
#
loop_
_entity.id
_entity.type
_entity.pdbx_description
1 polymer ?
#
loop_
_entity_poly.entity_id
_entity_poly.type
_entity_poly.pdbx_seq_one_letter_code
_entity_poly.pdbx_strand_id
1 'polypeptide(L)'
;MSGSRLWGLALVALVAACAAPPPGTSARALATDDPPPLSPEAWLSLAGDPSVVAVHDDVALVCARPTVDGDAVAARCDAAEMARDGSRAFLGRDDLMAVGRLDPNRLVLATVAGALMIRTGDGVERAIATHAADPRLTSLRRIVAFTQYPADARDAQPAAGKLVALDLDRGARWVIADDPLASSPAVALDGRRAVYVSARTGLASLYVVAPGQAPRQLTNVGKRAVDDDFVPVPGREWIWLDERRAVYTATYGGNAWLWAIDVDTGRAAPLRPGRRPRRAGTQVEAVTDDQIVAISVAEIAARLEVSR
;
A
#
# COMPACT_ATOMS: atom_id res chain seq x y z
N MET A 1 -5.71 -47.51 58.56
CA MET A 1 -5.09 -46.96 57.34
C MET A 1 -6.20 -46.43 56.45
N SER A 2 -6.44 -45.12 56.44
CA SER A 2 -7.31 -44.45 55.46
C SER A 2 -6.90 -42.99 55.42
N GLY A 3 -6.23 -42.58 54.35
CA GLY A 3 -5.74 -41.23 54.14
C GLY A 3 -6.73 -40.43 53.31
N SER A 4 -7.20 -39.32 53.87
CA SER A 4 -8.07 -38.32 53.24
C SER A 4 -7.23 -37.42 52.31
N ARG A 5 -7.48 -37.47 51.00
CA ARG A 5 -6.93 -36.53 50.01
C ARG A 5 -7.88 -35.34 49.85
N LEU A 6 -7.42 -34.16 50.28
CA LEU A 6 -8.02 -32.86 49.99
C LEU A 6 -7.79 -32.51 48.50
N TRP A 7 -8.87 -32.23 47.77
CA TRP A 7 -8.81 -31.61 46.44
C TRP A 7 -8.82 -30.09 46.60
N GLY A 8 -7.71 -29.44 46.28
CA GLY A 8 -7.62 -27.99 46.14
C GLY A 8 -8.08 -27.56 44.74
N LEU A 9 -9.17 -26.80 44.68
CA LEU A 9 -9.58 -26.04 43.49
C LEU A 9 -8.63 -24.87 43.30
N ALA A 10 -7.80 -24.91 42.25
CA ALA A 10 -7.01 -23.77 41.80
C ALA A 10 -7.90 -22.83 40.98
N LEU A 11 -8.14 -21.63 41.51
CA LEU A 11 -8.83 -20.54 40.82
C LEU A 11 -7.88 -19.95 39.77
N VAL A 12 -8.10 -20.24 38.49
CA VAL A 12 -7.38 -19.59 37.39
C VAL A 12 -8.05 -18.25 37.11
N ALA A 13 -7.42 -17.16 37.54
CA ALA A 13 -7.82 -15.80 37.20
C ALA A 13 -7.42 -15.50 35.74
N LEU A 14 -8.40 -15.49 34.84
CA LEU A 14 -8.26 -14.96 33.47
C LEU A 14 -8.17 -13.44 33.54
N VAL A 15 -6.95 -12.91 33.43
CA VAL A 15 -6.73 -11.48 33.17
C VAL A 15 -7.07 -11.22 31.70
N ALA A 16 -8.30 -10.77 31.44
CA ALA A 16 -8.69 -10.25 30.14
C ALA A 16 -7.92 -8.95 29.89
N ALA A 17 -6.93 -9.00 29.00
CA ALA A 17 -6.29 -7.80 28.48
C ALA A 17 -7.33 -7.02 27.66
N CYS A 18 -7.80 -5.90 28.18
CA CYS A 18 -8.65 -4.96 27.45
C CYS A 18 -7.85 -4.38 26.27
N ALA A 19 -8.02 -4.96 25.09
CA ALA A 19 -7.65 -4.30 23.84
C ALA A 19 -8.52 -3.03 23.71
N ALA A 20 -7.89 -1.87 23.69
CA ALA A 20 -8.58 -0.60 23.47
C ALA A 20 -9.32 -0.64 22.11
N PRO A 21 -10.58 -0.19 22.05
CA PRO A 21 -11.31 -0.10 20.79
C PRO A 21 -10.58 0.85 19.82
N PRO A 22 -10.62 0.59 18.50
CA PRO A 22 -10.03 1.50 17.53
C PRO A 22 -10.69 2.89 17.65
N PRO A 23 -9.91 3.98 17.77
CA PRO A 23 -10.46 5.30 18.05
C PRO A 23 -11.29 5.83 16.88
N GLY A 24 -12.43 6.46 17.22
CA GLY A 24 -13.36 7.08 16.29
C GLY A 24 -12.71 8.11 15.35
N THR A 25 -13.16 8.10 14.11
CA THR A 25 -12.80 9.02 13.04
C THR A 25 -13.46 10.38 13.26
N SER A 26 -12.87 11.23 14.10
CA SER A 26 -13.09 12.67 13.96
C SER A 26 -12.41 13.10 12.65
N ALA A 27 -13.18 13.18 11.57
CA ALA A 27 -12.72 13.63 10.27
C ALA A 27 -12.25 15.10 10.37
N ARG A 28 -10.95 15.30 10.59
CA ARG A 28 -10.32 16.59 10.36
C ARG A 28 -10.42 16.86 8.86
N ALA A 29 -10.93 18.03 8.49
CA ALA A 29 -10.97 18.47 7.10
C ALA A 29 -9.56 18.30 6.50
N LEU A 30 -9.49 17.56 5.38
CA LEU A 30 -8.26 17.40 4.61
C LEU A 30 -7.74 18.80 4.27
N ALA A 31 -6.47 19.07 4.57
CA ALA A 31 -5.88 20.37 4.32
C ALA A 31 -5.98 20.70 2.81
N THR A 32 -6.42 21.90 2.49
CA THR A 32 -6.73 22.33 1.10
C THR A 32 -5.50 22.72 0.29
N ASP A 33 -4.31 22.65 0.87
CA ASP A 33 -3.08 23.12 0.25
C ASP A 33 -2.37 22.00 -0.53
N ASP A 34 -3.11 21.10 -1.17
CA ASP A 34 -2.47 20.05 -1.97
C ASP A 34 -1.59 20.66 -3.08
N PRO A 35 -0.40 20.11 -3.35
CA PRO A 35 0.40 20.56 -4.47
C PRO A 35 -0.44 20.44 -5.75
N PRO A 36 -0.32 21.42 -6.67
CA PRO A 36 -1.08 21.37 -7.90
C PRO A 36 -0.74 20.08 -8.67
N PRO A 37 -1.74 19.41 -9.27
CA PRO A 37 -1.48 18.19 -10.00
C PRO A 37 -0.53 18.46 -11.16
N LEU A 38 0.35 17.49 -11.44
CA LEU A 38 1.23 17.49 -12.60
C LEU A 38 0.44 17.70 -13.89
N SER A 39 0.97 18.51 -14.81
CA SER A 39 0.35 18.66 -16.13
C SER A 39 0.29 17.30 -16.85
N PRO A 40 -0.63 17.12 -17.81
CA PRO A 40 -0.66 15.91 -18.63
C PRO A 40 0.70 15.62 -19.30
N GLU A 41 1.39 16.65 -19.78
CA GLU A 41 2.70 16.53 -20.44
C GLU A 41 3.78 16.07 -19.45
N ALA A 42 3.83 16.66 -18.26
CA ALA A 42 4.74 16.26 -17.19
C ALA A 42 4.48 14.81 -16.75
N TRP A 43 3.21 14.44 -16.62
CA TRP A 43 2.79 13.10 -16.25
C TRP A 43 3.20 12.06 -17.30
N LEU A 44 2.97 12.36 -18.58
CA LEU A 44 3.37 11.49 -19.68
C LEU A 44 4.90 11.36 -19.79
N SER A 45 5.64 12.45 -19.60
CA SER A 45 7.10 12.43 -19.57
C SER A 45 7.64 11.53 -18.46
N LEU A 46 7.06 11.61 -17.25
CA LEU A 46 7.43 10.74 -16.13
C LEU A 46 7.12 9.28 -16.42
N ALA A 47 5.98 9.00 -17.07
CA ALA A 47 5.57 7.65 -17.43
C ALA A 47 6.56 6.94 -18.35
N GLY A 48 7.09 7.68 -19.33
CA GLY A 48 8.08 7.19 -20.28
C GLY A 48 9.51 7.11 -19.73
N ASP A 49 9.77 7.67 -18.54
CA ASP A 49 11.09 7.63 -17.93
C ASP A 49 11.31 6.31 -17.17
N PRO A 50 12.21 5.43 -17.65
CA PRO A 50 12.45 4.13 -17.02
C PRO A 50 13.13 4.26 -15.64
N SER A 51 13.77 5.39 -15.34
CA SER A 51 14.38 5.62 -14.03
C SER A 51 13.33 5.89 -12.94
N VAL A 52 12.13 6.35 -13.32
CA VAL A 52 11.03 6.58 -12.39
C VAL A 52 10.37 5.24 -12.07
N VAL A 53 10.49 4.76 -10.84
CA VAL A 53 9.93 3.45 -10.43
C VAL A 53 8.60 3.57 -9.71
N ALA A 54 8.32 4.74 -9.12
CA ALA A 54 7.05 5.03 -8.44
C ALA A 54 6.79 6.54 -8.45
N VAL A 55 5.51 6.93 -8.42
CA VAL A 55 5.11 8.33 -8.24
C VAL A 55 3.96 8.39 -7.23
N HIS A 56 4.05 9.32 -6.30
CA HIS A 56 3.00 9.62 -5.32
C HIS A 56 2.78 11.13 -5.32
N ASP A 57 1.62 11.56 -5.80
CA ASP A 57 1.29 12.96 -6.05
C ASP A 57 2.35 13.64 -6.95
N ASP A 58 3.07 14.61 -6.40
CA ASP A 58 4.13 15.40 -7.02
C ASP A 58 5.54 14.90 -6.66
N VAL A 59 5.68 13.67 -6.17
CA VAL A 59 6.99 13.12 -5.78
C VAL A 59 7.24 11.80 -6.48
N ALA A 60 8.38 11.70 -7.16
CA ALA A 60 8.84 10.50 -7.84
C ALA A 60 9.97 9.83 -7.07
N LEU A 61 9.94 8.49 -7.02
CA LEU A 61 11.11 7.69 -6.69
C LEU A 61 11.90 7.41 -7.98
N VAL A 62 13.16 7.84 -8.03
CA VAL A 62 14.01 7.79 -9.21
C VAL A 62 15.26 6.97 -8.92
N CYS A 63 15.51 5.93 -9.71
CA CYS A 63 16.60 4.99 -9.49
C CYS A 63 17.63 5.04 -10.63
N ALA A 64 18.92 5.07 -10.29
CA ALA A 64 20.00 5.20 -11.29
C ALA A 64 20.10 4.00 -12.25
N ARG A 65 19.59 2.83 -11.85
CA ARG A 65 19.41 1.64 -12.70
C ARG A 65 18.15 0.91 -12.24
N PRO A 66 17.01 1.01 -12.95
CA PRO A 66 15.89 0.12 -12.67
C PRO A 66 16.37 -1.32 -12.88
N THR A 67 16.24 -2.17 -11.87
CA THR A 67 16.39 -3.61 -12.06
C THR A 67 15.24 -4.06 -12.98
N VAL A 68 15.52 -4.98 -13.91
CA VAL A 68 14.57 -5.43 -14.94
C VAL A 68 13.27 -6.00 -14.33
N ASP A 69 13.30 -6.36 -13.04
CA ASP A 69 12.18 -6.98 -12.32
C ASP A 69 11.45 -6.03 -11.34
N GLY A 70 11.76 -4.73 -11.32
CA GLY A 70 11.01 -3.75 -10.50
C GLY A 70 11.27 -3.82 -8.99
N ASP A 71 12.22 -4.65 -8.55
CA ASP A 71 12.66 -4.71 -7.16
C ASP A 71 13.61 -3.54 -6.86
N ALA A 72 13.01 -2.44 -6.39
CA ALA A 72 13.71 -1.25 -5.89
C ALA A 72 14.66 -1.55 -4.70
N VAL A 73 14.59 -2.75 -4.11
CA VAL A 73 15.39 -3.16 -2.94
C VAL A 73 16.89 -3.16 -3.23
N ALA A 74 17.31 -3.40 -4.48
CA ALA A 74 18.73 -3.40 -4.88
C ALA A 74 19.17 -2.10 -5.57
N ALA A 75 18.23 -1.19 -5.88
CA ALA A 75 18.51 0.00 -6.66
C ALA A 75 18.84 1.18 -5.73
N ARG A 76 19.87 1.96 -6.10
CA ARG A 76 20.14 3.25 -5.47
C ARG A 76 19.14 4.26 -6.01
N CYS A 77 18.21 4.68 -5.17
CA CYS A 77 17.17 5.62 -5.56
C CYS A 77 17.22 6.91 -4.73
N ASP A 78 16.84 7.99 -5.38
CA ASP A 78 16.58 9.30 -4.80
C ASP A 78 15.08 9.62 -4.91
N ALA A 79 14.64 10.63 -4.17
CA ALA A 79 13.34 11.24 -4.36
C ALA A 79 13.51 12.54 -5.15
N ALA A 80 12.61 12.75 -6.10
CA ALA A 80 12.50 13.98 -6.86
C ALA A 80 11.13 14.62 -6.59
N GLU A 81 11.13 15.84 -6.06
CA GLU A 81 9.95 16.68 -6.04
C GLU A 81 9.74 17.26 -7.44
N MET A 82 8.51 17.17 -7.92
CA MET A 82 8.13 17.44 -9.29
C MET A 82 7.31 18.72 -9.36
N ALA A 83 7.78 19.70 -10.12
CA ALA A 83 6.95 20.85 -10.44
C ALA A 83 5.91 20.49 -11.51
N ARG A 84 4.91 21.35 -11.67
CA ARG A 84 3.81 21.17 -12.62
C ARG A 84 4.28 20.99 -14.07
N ASP A 85 5.40 21.61 -14.44
CA ASP A 85 6.02 21.55 -15.77
C ASP A 85 6.90 20.30 -15.99
N GLY A 86 7.04 19.45 -14.97
CA GLY A 86 7.87 18.25 -15.00
C GLY A 86 9.34 18.47 -14.62
N SER A 87 9.75 19.69 -14.26
CA SER A 87 11.07 19.92 -13.68
C SER A 87 11.20 19.21 -12.32
N ARG A 88 12.43 18.80 -11.99
CA ARG A 88 12.72 17.89 -10.87
C ARG A 88 13.71 18.51 -9.90
N ALA A 89 13.37 18.53 -8.62
CA ALA A 89 14.25 18.89 -7.52
C ALA A 89 14.58 17.63 -6.70
N PHE A 90 15.83 17.18 -6.79
CA PHE A 90 16.30 15.96 -6.11
C PHE A 90 16.69 16.23 -4.66
N LEU A 91 16.43 15.27 -3.77
CA LEU A 91 16.81 15.37 -2.37
C LEU A 91 18.29 15.08 -2.11
N GLY A 92 19.00 14.46 -3.06
CA GLY A 92 20.41 14.11 -2.92
C GLY A 92 20.61 12.84 -2.09
N ARG A 93 19.67 11.89 -2.18
CA ARG A 93 19.73 10.57 -1.54
C ARG A 93 20.12 9.49 -2.55
N ASP A 94 20.67 8.38 -2.06
CA ASP A 94 20.93 7.19 -2.88
C ASP A 94 20.54 5.88 -2.17
N ASP A 95 19.79 6.01 -1.07
CA ASP A 95 19.45 4.94 -0.15
C ASP A 95 17.93 4.77 0.00
N LEU A 96 17.11 5.38 -0.85
CA LEU A 96 15.66 5.29 -0.75
C LEU A 96 15.09 4.05 -1.46
N MET A 97 14.06 3.45 -0.85
CA MET A 97 13.24 2.39 -1.42
C MET A 97 11.81 2.84 -1.71
N ALA A 98 11.36 3.92 -1.07
CA ALA A 98 10.03 4.49 -1.24
C ALA A 98 10.00 5.95 -0.78
N VAL A 99 9.13 6.73 -1.41
CA VAL A 99 8.80 8.09 -1.00
C VAL A 99 7.31 8.35 -1.21
N GLY A 100 6.71 9.17 -0.36
CA GLY A 100 5.35 9.66 -0.53
C GLY A 100 5.15 11.05 0.07
N ARG A 101 4.32 11.88 -0.58
CA ARG A 101 3.89 13.19 -0.09
C ARG A 101 2.89 13.01 1.06
N LEU A 102 3.25 13.47 2.26
CA LEU A 102 2.32 13.52 3.39
C LEU A 102 1.48 14.79 3.35
N ASP A 103 2.13 15.92 3.15
CA ASP A 103 1.52 17.22 2.95
C ASP A 103 2.54 18.14 2.24
N PRO A 104 2.22 19.41 1.98
CA PRO A 104 3.10 20.30 1.23
C PRO A 104 4.52 20.42 1.78
N ASN A 105 4.69 20.23 3.09
CA ASN A 105 5.96 20.42 3.78
C ASN A 105 6.52 19.12 4.35
N ARG A 106 5.88 17.97 4.14
CA ARG A 106 6.33 16.70 4.72
C ARG A 106 6.30 15.55 3.73
N LEU A 107 7.36 14.75 3.81
CA LEU A 107 7.56 13.51 3.08
C LEU A 107 7.63 12.33 4.04
N VAL A 108 7.12 11.19 3.59
CA VAL A 108 7.45 9.89 4.17
C VAL A 108 8.52 9.25 3.29
N LEU A 109 9.61 8.81 3.89
CA LEU A 109 10.73 8.15 3.24
C LEU A 109 10.90 6.74 3.82
N ALA A 110 11.23 5.75 3.00
CA ALA A 110 11.84 4.52 3.50
C ALA A 110 13.19 4.28 2.86
N THR A 111 14.13 3.81 3.68
CA THR A 111 15.51 3.55 3.28
C THR A 111 15.77 2.06 3.08
N VAL A 112 16.83 1.74 2.33
CA VAL A 112 17.36 0.38 2.16
C VAL A 112 17.79 -0.27 3.47
N ALA A 113 18.12 0.54 4.49
CA ALA A 113 18.44 0.07 5.84
C ALA A 113 17.17 -0.25 6.67
N GLY A 114 15.99 -0.14 6.08
CA GLY A 114 14.72 -0.43 6.73
C GLY A 114 14.25 0.66 7.72
N ALA A 115 14.76 1.89 7.61
CA ALA A 115 14.23 3.01 8.36
C ALA A 115 13.04 3.61 7.62
N LEU A 116 11.91 3.79 8.33
CA LEU A 116 10.80 4.61 7.87
C LEU A 116 10.89 5.96 8.55
N MET A 117 10.88 7.05 7.78
CA MET A 117 11.17 8.39 8.26
C MET A 117 10.13 9.40 7.80
N ILE A 118 10.01 10.50 8.55
CA ILE A 118 9.36 11.72 8.08
C ILE A 118 10.46 12.75 7.83
N ARG A 119 10.43 13.39 6.66
CA ARG A 119 11.26 14.55 6.31
C ARG A 119 10.39 15.80 6.26
N THR A 120 10.82 16.88 6.89
CA THR A 120 10.17 18.20 6.83
C THR A 120 10.77 19.08 5.73
N GLY A 121 10.09 20.17 5.35
CA GLY A 121 10.50 21.07 4.27
C GLY A 121 11.81 21.83 4.54
N ASP A 122 12.22 21.94 5.79
CA ASP A 122 13.56 22.43 6.19
C ASP A 122 14.65 21.34 6.10
N GLY A 123 14.28 20.13 5.68
CA GLY A 123 15.18 19.00 5.47
C GLY A 123 15.44 18.15 6.72
N VAL A 124 14.80 18.43 7.85
CA VAL A 124 14.96 17.61 9.06
C VAL A 124 14.29 16.25 8.88
N GLU A 125 15.03 15.18 9.18
CA GLU A 125 14.56 13.79 9.07
C GLU A 125 14.41 13.15 10.46
N ARG A 126 13.29 12.44 10.68
CA ARG A 126 13.02 11.71 11.92
C ARG A 126 12.50 10.32 11.62
N ALA A 127 13.19 9.31 12.14
CA ALA A 127 12.73 7.93 12.09
C ALA A 127 11.43 7.74 12.90
N ILE A 128 10.47 7.04 12.31
CA ILE A 128 9.18 6.68 12.91
C ILE A 128 8.98 5.16 13.03
N ALA A 129 9.75 4.36 12.28
CA ALA A 129 9.87 2.92 12.45
C ALA A 129 11.24 2.44 11.95
N THR A 130 11.66 1.26 12.42
CA THR A 130 12.85 0.54 11.97
C THR A 130 12.46 -0.86 11.52
N HIS A 131 13.31 -1.51 10.71
CA HIS A 131 13.03 -2.82 10.11
C HIS A 131 11.72 -2.82 9.30
N ALA A 132 11.45 -1.70 8.62
CA ALA A 132 10.27 -1.49 7.80
C ALA A 132 10.62 -1.63 6.32
N ALA A 133 9.75 -2.30 5.56
CA ALA A 133 9.84 -2.39 4.10
C ALA A 133 8.49 -2.15 3.45
N ASP A 134 8.52 -1.89 2.14
CA ASP A 134 7.34 -1.69 1.29
C ASP A 134 6.28 -0.74 1.87
N PRO A 135 6.68 0.45 2.37
CA PRO A 135 5.69 1.36 2.88
C PRO A 135 4.76 1.85 1.77
N ARG A 136 3.50 2.02 2.11
CA ARG A 136 2.46 2.62 1.31
C ARG A 136 1.79 3.69 2.12
N LEU A 137 1.95 4.92 1.66
CA LEU A 137 1.17 6.01 2.20
C LEU A 137 -0.27 5.88 1.68
N THR A 138 -1.23 6.06 2.58
CA THR A 138 -2.64 6.07 2.22
C THR A 138 -3.01 7.34 1.50
N SER A 139 -4.06 7.30 0.68
CA SER A 139 -4.65 8.50 0.07
C SER A 139 -5.19 9.50 1.11
N LEU A 140 -5.36 9.08 2.37
CA LEU A 140 -5.69 9.97 3.49
C LEU A 140 -4.48 10.78 3.98
N ARG A 141 -3.28 10.48 3.47
CA ARG A 141 -1.99 11.06 3.86
C ARG A 141 -1.82 11.25 5.36
N ARG A 142 -2.25 10.23 6.11
CA ARG A 142 -2.07 10.16 7.57
C ARG A 142 -1.68 8.77 8.07
N ILE A 143 -1.97 7.73 7.29
CA ILE A 143 -1.62 6.36 7.64
C ILE A 143 -0.58 5.88 6.64
N VAL A 144 0.49 5.28 7.15
CA VAL A 144 1.44 4.50 6.37
C VAL A 144 1.28 3.03 6.73
N ALA A 145 1.09 2.19 5.72
CA ALA A 145 1.10 0.74 5.89
C ALA A 145 2.43 0.18 5.38
N PHE A 146 3.02 -0.78 6.07
CA PHE A 146 4.35 -1.31 5.73
C PHE A 146 4.52 -2.73 6.27
N THR A 147 5.51 -3.44 5.73
CA THR A 147 5.98 -4.72 6.26
C THR A 147 6.97 -4.44 7.39
N GLN A 148 6.66 -4.91 8.60
CA GLN A 148 7.55 -4.87 9.76
C GLN A 148 8.27 -6.21 9.90
N TYR A 149 9.58 -6.22 9.79
CA TYR A 149 10.40 -7.38 10.14
C TYR A 149 10.75 -7.39 11.64
N PRO A 150 11.01 -8.59 12.20
CA PRO A 150 11.63 -8.72 13.52
C PRO A 150 12.97 -7.97 13.59
N ALA A 151 13.28 -7.39 14.75
CA ALA A 151 14.52 -6.62 14.94
C ALA A 151 15.80 -7.49 14.84
N ASP A 152 15.66 -8.79 15.05
CA ASP A 152 16.72 -9.79 14.95
C ASP A 152 16.75 -10.50 13.60
N ALA A 153 15.90 -10.10 12.64
CA ALA A 153 15.95 -10.60 11.27
C ALA A 153 17.26 -10.15 10.61
N ARG A 154 18.31 -10.96 10.74
CA ARG A 154 19.60 -10.76 10.09
C ARG A 154 19.53 -11.26 8.64
N ASP A 155 19.84 -10.36 7.70
CA ASP A 155 20.31 -10.45 6.30
C ASP A 155 20.22 -11.74 5.43
N ALA A 156 19.50 -12.81 5.79
CA ALA A 156 19.53 -14.03 4.96
C ALA A 156 18.33 -14.98 5.05
N GLN A 157 17.30 -14.70 5.85
CA GLN A 157 16.06 -15.49 5.83
C GLN A 157 14.89 -14.56 5.58
N PRO A 158 13.88 -14.97 4.78
CA PRO A 158 12.61 -14.27 4.73
C PRO A 158 11.94 -14.46 6.10
N ALA A 159 12.36 -13.66 7.08
CA ALA A 159 11.66 -13.57 8.34
C ALA A 159 10.24 -13.12 7.99
N ALA A 160 9.26 -13.89 8.45
CA ALA A 160 7.86 -13.57 8.30
C ALA A 160 7.61 -12.16 8.85
N GLY A 161 7.47 -11.19 7.95
CA GLY A 161 7.11 -9.83 8.33
C GLY A 161 5.64 -9.76 8.73
N LYS A 162 5.30 -8.78 9.56
CA LYS A 162 3.90 -8.42 9.81
C LYS A 162 3.54 -7.23 8.94
N LEU A 163 2.38 -7.28 8.29
CA LEU A 163 1.82 -6.06 7.70
C LEU A 163 1.26 -5.21 8.83
N VAL A 164 1.66 -3.95 8.87
CA VAL A 164 1.33 -3.01 9.94
C VAL A 164 0.85 -1.71 9.32
N ALA A 165 -0.08 -1.05 9.98
CA ALA A 165 -0.39 0.35 9.73
C ALA A 165 -0.04 1.22 10.92
N LEU A 166 0.43 2.43 10.62
CA LEU A 166 0.80 3.47 11.58
C LEU A 166 0.06 4.75 11.20
N ASP A 167 -0.76 5.25 12.11
CA ASP A 167 -1.34 6.60 12.07
C ASP A 167 -0.27 7.61 12.51
N LEU A 168 0.14 8.48 11.60
CA LEU A 168 1.23 9.43 11.76
C LEU A 168 0.86 10.63 12.64
N ASP A 169 -0.43 10.94 12.77
CA ASP A 169 -0.91 12.03 13.64
C ASP A 169 -1.01 11.57 15.08
N ARG A 170 -1.49 10.34 15.29
CA ARG A 170 -1.79 9.80 16.63
C ARG A 170 -0.69 8.88 17.17
N GLY A 171 0.23 8.43 16.33
CA GLY A 171 1.19 7.37 16.65
C GLY A 171 0.54 6.01 16.87
N ALA A 172 -0.76 5.86 16.56
CA ALA A 172 -1.49 4.62 16.77
C ALA A 172 -1.05 3.57 15.74
N ARG A 173 -0.78 2.35 16.21
CA ARG A 173 -0.26 1.25 15.39
C ARG A 173 -1.15 0.02 15.52
N TRP A 174 -1.40 -0.67 14.41
CA TRP A 174 -2.08 -1.96 14.42
C TRP A 174 -1.52 -2.92 13.38
N VAL A 175 -1.69 -4.22 13.65
CA VAL A 175 -1.33 -5.30 12.73
C VAL A 175 -2.47 -5.49 11.73
N ILE A 176 -2.15 -5.39 10.45
CA ILE A 176 -3.04 -5.73 9.32
C ILE A 176 -3.06 -7.25 9.16
N ALA A 177 -1.88 -7.86 9.04
CA ALA A 177 -1.74 -9.30 8.86
C ALA A 177 -0.48 -9.81 9.55
N ASP A 178 -0.61 -10.95 10.22
CA ASP A 178 0.50 -11.75 10.75
C ASP A 178 0.56 -13.03 9.91
N ASP A 179 1.10 -12.91 8.70
CA ASP A 179 1.16 -13.97 7.71
C ASP A 179 2.45 -13.81 6.89
N PRO A 180 3.35 -14.82 6.87
CA PRO A 180 4.62 -14.75 6.15
C PRO A 180 4.48 -14.48 4.65
N LEU A 181 3.33 -14.83 4.06
CA LEU A 181 3.06 -14.67 2.64
C LEU A 181 2.26 -13.40 2.34
N ALA A 182 2.06 -12.54 3.34
CA ALA A 182 1.34 -11.30 3.19
C ALA A 182 2.23 -10.16 2.66
N SER A 183 1.75 -9.43 1.66
CA SER A 183 2.45 -8.29 1.06
C SER A 183 1.48 -7.21 0.58
N SER A 184 2.04 -6.11 0.07
CA SER A 184 1.28 -5.07 -0.65
C SER A 184 0.08 -4.48 0.13
N PRO A 185 0.26 -4.04 1.39
CA PRO A 185 -0.86 -3.51 2.18
C PRO A 185 -1.37 -2.18 1.60
N ALA A 186 -2.69 -2.05 1.46
CA ALA A 186 -3.38 -0.82 1.10
C ALA A 186 -4.52 -0.56 2.10
N VAL A 187 -4.38 0.47 2.93
CA VAL A 187 -5.42 0.86 3.89
C VAL A 187 -6.48 1.70 3.17
N ALA A 188 -7.76 1.37 3.41
CA ALA A 188 -8.92 2.03 2.83
C ALA A 188 -9.12 3.45 3.36
N LEU A 189 -9.96 4.23 2.68
CA LEU A 189 -10.24 5.62 3.04
C LEU A 189 -10.97 5.78 4.39
N ASP A 190 -11.57 4.72 4.91
CA ASP A 190 -12.11 4.71 6.28
C ASP A 190 -10.99 4.66 7.35
N GLY A 191 -9.75 4.34 6.96
CA GLY A 191 -8.60 4.15 7.84
C GLY A 191 -8.70 2.93 8.75
N ARG A 192 -9.70 2.07 8.55
CA ARG A 192 -10.00 0.90 9.39
C ARG A 192 -9.80 -0.39 8.62
N ARG A 193 -10.23 -0.46 7.37
CA ARG A 193 -10.03 -1.65 6.55
C ARG A 193 -8.68 -1.57 5.84
N ALA A 194 -8.07 -2.73 5.63
CA ALA A 194 -6.89 -2.87 4.81
C ALA A 194 -7.07 -4.03 3.85
N VAL A 195 -6.64 -3.82 2.61
CA VAL A 195 -6.47 -4.87 1.61
C VAL A 195 -5.00 -5.26 1.58
N TYR A 196 -4.71 -6.53 1.37
CA TYR A 196 -3.36 -7.03 1.18
C TYR A 196 -3.35 -8.26 0.29
N VAL A 197 -2.19 -8.62 -0.23
CA VAL A 197 -1.99 -9.84 -1.02
C VAL A 197 -1.54 -10.95 -0.09
N SER A 198 -2.07 -12.16 -0.25
CA SER A 198 -1.52 -13.35 0.40
C SER A 198 -1.66 -14.59 -0.47
N ALA A 199 -0.64 -15.46 -0.41
CA ALA A 199 -0.64 -16.79 -1.03
C ALA A 199 -0.90 -17.91 -0.01
N ARG A 200 -1.46 -17.62 1.18
CA ARG A 200 -1.71 -18.60 2.25
C ARG A 200 -2.57 -19.81 1.85
N THR A 201 -3.33 -19.70 0.76
CA THR A 201 -4.17 -20.77 0.20
C THR A 201 -3.52 -21.47 -1.00
N GLY A 202 -2.24 -21.22 -1.26
CA GLY A 202 -1.48 -21.77 -2.39
C GLY A 202 -1.52 -20.93 -3.67
N LEU A 203 -2.45 -19.96 -3.77
CA LEU A 203 -2.55 -19.04 -4.90
C LEU A 203 -2.69 -17.60 -4.40
N ALA A 204 -1.93 -16.68 -5.01
CA ALA A 204 -1.98 -15.27 -4.66
C ALA A 204 -3.40 -14.72 -4.80
N SER A 205 -3.90 -14.12 -3.73
CA SER A 205 -5.25 -13.59 -3.64
C SER A 205 -5.25 -12.27 -2.88
N LEU A 206 -6.25 -11.44 -3.16
CA LEU A 206 -6.55 -10.27 -2.35
C LEU A 206 -7.32 -10.70 -1.11
N TYR A 207 -6.95 -10.14 0.03
CA TYR A 207 -7.62 -10.30 1.31
C TYR A 207 -7.99 -8.94 1.86
N VAL A 208 -9.08 -8.87 2.62
CA VAL A 208 -9.45 -7.69 3.39
C VAL A 208 -9.54 -8.03 4.87
N VAL A 209 -9.18 -7.06 5.71
CA VAL A 209 -9.23 -7.19 7.16
C VAL A 209 -9.56 -5.84 7.80
N ALA A 210 -10.20 -5.89 8.96
CA ALA A 210 -10.33 -4.75 9.86
C ALA A 210 -9.75 -5.14 11.24
N PRO A 211 -9.33 -4.16 12.07
CA PRO A 211 -8.83 -4.41 13.41
C PRO A 211 -9.74 -5.35 14.22
N GLY A 212 -9.16 -6.43 14.75
CA GLY A 212 -9.86 -7.42 15.56
C GLY A 212 -10.74 -8.40 14.78
N GLN A 213 -10.76 -8.34 13.44
CA GLN A 213 -11.50 -9.28 12.60
C GLN A 213 -10.56 -10.28 11.93
N ALA A 214 -11.07 -11.49 11.66
CA ALA A 214 -10.36 -12.45 10.82
C ALA A 214 -10.31 -11.94 9.37
N PRO A 215 -9.18 -12.13 8.65
CA PRO A 215 -9.11 -11.76 7.24
C PRO A 215 -10.08 -12.56 6.37
N ARG A 216 -10.67 -11.89 5.39
CA ARG A 216 -11.57 -12.48 4.39
C ARG A 216 -10.90 -12.47 3.02
N GLN A 217 -10.82 -13.63 2.37
CA GLN A 217 -10.35 -13.74 0.98
C GLN A 217 -11.38 -13.07 0.05
N LEU A 218 -10.91 -12.18 -0.82
CA LEU A 218 -11.72 -11.45 -1.80
C LEU A 218 -11.71 -12.13 -3.16
N THR A 219 -10.53 -12.52 -3.63
CA THR A 219 -10.33 -13.04 -4.98
C THR A 219 -9.80 -14.46 -4.97
N ASN A 220 -9.96 -15.17 -6.08
CA ASN A 220 -9.42 -16.52 -6.28
C ASN A 220 -9.87 -17.53 -5.20
N VAL A 221 -11.06 -17.34 -4.63
CA VAL A 221 -11.63 -18.19 -3.58
C VAL A 221 -11.79 -19.62 -4.12
N GLY A 222 -11.22 -20.59 -3.42
CA GLY A 222 -11.28 -22.00 -3.79
C GLY A 222 -10.45 -22.41 -5.03
N LYS A 223 -9.78 -21.46 -5.70
CA LYS A 223 -8.90 -21.77 -6.84
C LYS A 223 -7.59 -22.41 -6.38
N ARG A 224 -7.05 -23.29 -7.22
CA ARG A 224 -5.78 -24.01 -6.99
C ARG A 224 -4.76 -23.84 -8.12
N ALA A 225 -5.16 -23.21 -9.23
CA ALA A 225 -4.32 -22.96 -10.39
C ALA A 225 -4.72 -21.61 -11.01
N VAL A 226 -3.82 -21.07 -11.83
CA VAL A 226 -4.12 -19.93 -12.70
C VAL A 226 -4.89 -20.44 -13.92
N ASP A 227 -6.03 -19.83 -14.20
CA ASP A 227 -6.93 -20.10 -15.32
C ASP A 227 -7.45 -18.76 -15.89
N ASP A 228 -8.35 -18.80 -16.86
CA ASP A 228 -8.88 -17.58 -17.52
C ASP A 228 -9.69 -16.66 -16.58
N ASP A 229 -10.20 -17.20 -15.48
CA ASP A 229 -10.97 -16.48 -14.46
C ASP A 229 -10.09 -16.03 -13.28
N PHE A 230 -8.77 -16.19 -13.39
CA PHE A 230 -7.83 -15.76 -12.36
C PHE A 230 -7.83 -14.23 -12.24
N VAL A 231 -8.03 -13.74 -11.01
CA VAL A 231 -7.90 -12.31 -10.71
C VAL A 231 -6.46 -12.03 -10.30
N PRO A 232 -5.71 -11.24 -11.08
CA PRO A 232 -4.34 -10.91 -10.74
C PRO A 232 -4.25 -9.98 -9.54
N VAL A 233 -3.12 -10.04 -8.84
CA VAL A 233 -2.85 -9.23 -7.64
C VAL A 233 -2.01 -7.98 -7.99
N PRO A 234 -2.12 -6.90 -7.21
CA PRO A 234 -1.43 -5.65 -7.48
C PRO A 234 0.08 -5.73 -7.20
N GLY A 235 0.84 -4.94 -7.96
CA GLY A 235 2.15 -4.45 -7.54
C GLY A 235 2.01 -3.29 -6.54
N ARG A 236 2.88 -2.28 -6.67
CA ARG A 236 2.87 -1.05 -5.82
C ARG A 236 1.72 -0.09 -6.12
N GLU A 237 1.16 -0.21 -7.31
CA GLU A 237 0.23 0.76 -7.89
C GLU A 237 -1.21 0.46 -7.48
N TRP A 238 -1.76 1.28 -6.59
CA TRP A 238 -3.12 1.16 -6.04
C TRP A 238 -3.68 2.55 -5.73
N ILE A 239 -4.92 2.81 -6.11
CA ILE A 239 -5.67 4.00 -5.71
C ILE A 239 -7.08 3.64 -5.23
N TRP A 240 -7.55 4.33 -4.19
CA TRP A 240 -8.94 4.24 -3.74
C TRP A 240 -9.81 5.28 -4.47
N LEU A 241 -10.96 4.83 -4.95
CA LEU A 241 -11.98 5.72 -5.53
C LEU A 241 -12.94 6.22 -4.44
N ASP A 242 -13.25 5.32 -3.51
CA ASP A 242 -14.06 5.55 -2.30
C ASP A 242 -13.69 4.50 -1.24
N GLU A 243 -14.49 4.37 -0.17
CA GLU A 243 -14.25 3.41 0.91
C GLU A 243 -14.40 1.94 0.48
N ARG A 244 -14.96 1.65 -0.69
CA ARG A 244 -15.31 0.30 -1.17
C ARG A 244 -14.60 -0.08 -2.45
N ARG A 245 -14.30 0.87 -3.33
CA ARG A 245 -13.80 0.61 -4.69
C ARG A 245 -12.40 1.14 -4.86
N ALA A 246 -11.58 0.35 -5.53
CA ALA A 246 -10.20 0.69 -5.85
C ALA A 246 -9.84 0.30 -7.28
N VAL A 247 -8.79 0.95 -7.80
CA VAL A 247 -8.11 0.58 -9.04
C VAL A 247 -6.66 0.26 -8.73
N TYR A 248 -6.14 -0.77 -9.35
CA TYR A 248 -4.75 -1.19 -9.20
C TYR A 248 -4.16 -1.66 -10.51
N THR A 249 -2.83 -1.72 -10.55
CA THR A 249 -2.10 -2.30 -11.69
C THR A 249 -1.63 -3.71 -11.37
N ALA A 250 -1.93 -4.63 -12.27
CA ALA A 250 -1.37 -5.96 -12.34
C ALA A 250 -0.35 -6.03 -13.48
N THR A 251 0.88 -6.47 -13.18
CA THR A 251 1.94 -6.62 -14.19
C THR A 251 2.36 -8.07 -14.29
N TYR A 252 2.16 -8.68 -15.46
CA TYR A 252 2.48 -10.09 -15.73
C TYR A 252 3.10 -10.22 -17.12
N GLY A 253 4.26 -10.87 -17.21
CA GLY A 253 4.96 -11.08 -18.49
C GLY A 253 5.27 -9.78 -19.23
N GLY A 254 5.61 -8.70 -18.51
CA GLY A 254 5.87 -7.37 -19.07
C GLY A 254 4.61 -6.55 -19.41
N ASN A 255 3.43 -7.16 -19.37
CA ASN A 255 2.17 -6.48 -19.66
C ASN A 255 1.55 -5.94 -18.39
N ALA A 256 1.24 -4.65 -18.38
CA ALA A 256 0.57 -4.00 -17.26
C ALA A 256 -0.87 -3.63 -17.60
N TRP A 257 -1.78 -4.05 -16.74
CA TRP A 257 -3.22 -3.83 -16.87
C TRP A 257 -3.80 -3.22 -15.62
N LEU A 258 -4.71 -2.28 -15.83
CA LEU A 258 -5.55 -1.75 -14.77
C LEU A 258 -6.69 -2.72 -14.48
N TRP A 259 -6.93 -2.92 -13.19
CA TRP A 259 -8.04 -3.70 -12.66
C TRP A 259 -8.81 -2.87 -11.66
N ALA A 260 -10.13 -3.05 -11.63
CA ALA A 260 -10.97 -2.53 -10.57
C ALA A 260 -11.31 -3.64 -9.60
N ILE A 261 -11.52 -3.28 -8.33
CA ILE A 261 -12.05 -4.19 -7.32
C ILE A 261 -13.06 -3.48 -6.42
N ASP A 262 -14.09 -4.22 -6.06
CA ASP A 262 -15.03 -3.92 -5.00
C ASP A 262 -14.67 -4.75 -3.76
N VAL A 263 -14.18 -4.12 -2.70
CA VAL A 263 -13.60 -4.83 -1.56
C VAL A 263 -14.65 -5.41 -0.60
N ASP A 264 -15.90 -4.97 -0.71
CA ASP A 264 -16.98 -5.56 0.08
C ASP A 264 -17.38 -6.90 -0.53
N THR A 265 -17.53 -6.95 -1.86
CA THR A 265 -17.99 -8.15 -2.57
C THR A 265 -16.87 -9.07 -3.06
N GLY A 266 -15.65 -8.57 -3.20
CA GLY A 266 -14.53 -9.28 -3.83
C GLY A 266 -14.60 -9.33 -5.36
N ARG A 267 -15.59 -8.67 -5.98
CA ARG A 267 -15.70 -8.59 -7.44
C ARG A 267 -14.55 -7.76 -8.01
N ALA A 268 -13.90 -8.30 -9.03
CA ALA A 268 -12.83 -7.62 -9.74
C ALA A 268 -13.07 -7.71 -11.25
N ALA A 269 -12.62 -6.70 -11.99
CA ALA A 269 -12.77 -6.65 -13.44
C ALA A 269 -11.55 -5.98 -14.09
N PRO A 270 -11.06 -6.51 -15.23
CA PRO A 270 -10.06 -5.82 -16.02
C PRO A 270 -10.67 -4.55 -16.63
N LEU A 271 -9.89 -3.47 -16.64
CA LEU A 271 -10.30 -2.19 -17.21
C LEU A 271 -9.69 -2.02 -18.60
N ARG A 272 -8.36 -1.89 -18.67
CA ARG A 272 -7.59 -1.69 -19.91
C ARG A 272 -6.08 -1.72 -19.60
N PRO A 273 -5.20 -1.79 -20.61
CA PRO A 273 -3.76 -1.61 -20.43
C PRO A 273 -3.43 -0.26 -19.77
N GLY A 274 -2.40 -0.25 -18.92
CA GLY A 274 -1.91 0.98 -18.28
C GLY A 274 -1.19 0.72 -16.95
N ARG A 275 -0.43 1.73 -16.53
CA ARG A 275 0.30 1.79 -15.25
C ARG A 275 0.03 3.11 -14.54
N ARG A 276 0.46 3.18 -13.28
CA ARG A 276 0.46 4.37 -12.42
C ARG A 276 -0.92 5.04 -12.40
N PRO A 277 -1.97 4.34 -11.96
CA PRO A 277 -3.29 4.95 -11.89
C PRO A 277 -3.23 6.13 -10.91
N ARG A 278 -3.81 7.26 -11.32
CA ARG A 278 -4.03 8.43 -10.47
C ARG A 278 -5.46 8.90 -10.59
N ARG A 279 -5.98 9.52 -9.54
CA ARG A 279 -7.31 10.13 -9.58
C ARG A 279 -7.21 11.55 -10.15
N ALA A 280 -7.99 11.82 -11.19
CA ALA A 280 -8.13 13.14 -11.81
C ALA A 280 -9.63 13.52 -11.80
N GLY A 281 -10.06 14.15 -10.69
CA GLY A 281 -11.48 14.48 -10.49
C GLY A 281 -12.39 13.24 -10.47
N THR A 282 -13.27 13.15 -11.48
CA THR A 282 -14.22 12.03 -11.67
C THR A 282 -13.67 10.92 -12.58
N GLN A 283 -12.39 10.99 -12.92
CA GLN A 283 -11.71 10.01 -13.75
C GLN A 283 -10.52 9.39 -13.01
N VAL A 284 -10.14 8.20 -13.47
CA VAL A 284 -8.85 7.59 -13.23
C VAL A 284 -8.04 7.75 -14.50
N GLU A 285 -6.90 8.41 -14.39
CA GLU A 285 -5.90 8.47 -15.44
C GLU A 285 -4.84 7.41 -15.18
N ALA A 286 -4.32 6.83 -16.25
CA ALA A 286 -3.18 5.94 -16.22
C ALA A 286 -2.36 6.18 -17.48
N VAL A 287 -1.16 5.63 -17.50
CA VAL A 287 -0.21 5.82 -18.60
C VAL A 287 0.06 4.50 -19.29
N THR A 288 0.08 4.54 -20.61
CA THR A 288 0.68 3.50 -21.46
C THR A 288 1.99 4.04 -22.03
N ASP A 289 2.61 3.33 -22.97
CA ASP A 289 3.95 3.70 -23.47
C ASP A 289 4.01 5.10 -24.10
N ASP A 290 2.92 5.59 -24.69
CA ASP A 290 2.88 6.82 -25.47
C ASP A 290 1.71 7.77 -25.18
N GLN A 291 0.81 7.42 -24.26
CA GLN A 291 -0.42 8.19 -24.02
C GLN A 291 -0.93 8.08 -22.57
N ILE A 292 -1.75 9.04 -22.20
CA ILE A 292 -2.59 8.99 -21.00
C ILE A 292 -3.95 8.42 -21.40
N VAL A 293 -4.36 7.36 -20.72
CA VAL A 293 -5.70 6.79 -20.84
C VAL A 293 -6.52 7.22 -19.64
N ALA A 294 -7.78 7.60 -19.88
CA ALA A 294 -8.71 8.00 -18.82
C ALA A 294 -9.95 7.10 -18.80
N ILE A 295 -10.42 6.79 -17.59
CA ILE A 295 -11.61 5.98 -17.33
C ILE A 295 -12.48 6.71 -16.33
N SER A 296 -13.77 6.89 -16.60
CA SER A 296 -14.64 7.53 -15.61
C SER A 296 -14.88 6.60 -14.42
N VAL A 297 -15.02 7.17 -13.22
CA VAL A 297 -15.40 6.42 -12.02
C VAL A 297 -16.76 5.71 -12.20
N ALA A 298 -17.67 6.31 -12.98
CA ALA A 298 -18.96 5.71 -13.33
C ALA A 298 -18.80 4.47 -14.23
N GLU A 299 -17.93 4.51 -15.25
CA GLU A 299 -17.62 3.35 -16.09
C GLU A 299 -17.01 2.22 -15.24
N ILE A 300 -16.10 2.54 -14.33
CA ILE A 300 -15.48 1.56 -13.42
C ILE A 300 -16.55 0.90 -12.55
N ALA A 301 -17.47 1.70 -11.98
CA ALA A 301 -18.58 1.19 -11.19
C ALA A 301 -19.46 0.22 -12.00
N ALA A 302 -19.84 0.61 -13.23
CA ALA A 302 -20.66 -0.23 -14.10
C ALA A 302 -19.97 -1.57 -14.42
N ARG A 303 -18.64 -1.59 -14.62
CA ARG A 303 -17.92 -2.85 -14.85
C ARG A 303 -17.99 -3.81 -13.65
N LEU A 304 -17.87 -3.28 -12.43
CA LEU A 304 -17.96 -4.09 -11.21
C LEU A 304 -19.38 -4.64 -10.95
N GLU A 305 -20.40 -4.03 -11.53
CA GLU A 305 -21.79 -4.49 -11.42
C GLU A 305 -22.12 -5.62 -12.41
N VAL A 306 -21.54 -5.57 -13.62
CA VAL A 306 -21.83 -6.49 -14.74
C VAL A 306 -21.08 -7.82 -14.64
N SER A 307 -19.87 -7.85 -14.06
CA SER A 307 -19.14 -9.10 -13.81
C SER A 307 -19.91 -10.00 -12.82
N ARG A 308 -20.65 -10.98 -13.36
CA ARG A 308 -21.37 -12.04 -12.64
C ARG A 308 -20.94 -13.40 -13.17
#